data_AF-A0A559QKK7-F1
#
_entry.id   AF-A0A559QKK7-F1
#
_cell.length_a   1.000
_cell.length_b   1.000
_cell.length_c   1.000
_cell.angle_alpha   90.00
_cell.angle_beta   90.00
_cell.angle_gamma   90.00
#
_symmetry.space_group_name_H-M   'P 1'
#
loop_
_entity.id
_entity.type
_entity.pdbx_description
1 polymer ?
#
loop_
_entity_poly.entity_id
_entity_poly.type
_entity_poly.pdbx_seq_one_letter_code
_entity_poly.pdbx_strand_id
1 'polypeptide(L)'
;MPMYPCSEHSAVHKLRRQRGDILAESMIGVLLFAIAGMGISHIASNVAVSQRDAKVQHQVVNELRSLVINRSNSDALCANTALRTQNFSSQITVNGCTTTSATVNGVAVSNVNAPIVLSAQINGLGEVRVGGQVVAQQ
;
A
#
# COMPACT_ATOMS: atom_id res chain seq x y z
N MET A 1 -12.50 -31.45 -76.77
CA MET A 1 -11.94 -30.77 -75.57
C MET A 1 -12.10 -29.27 -75.76
N PRO A 2 -13.04 -28.59 -75.08
CA PRO A 2 -13.06 -27.13 -75.08
C PRO A 2 -12.22 -26.59 -73.92
N MET A 3 -11.31 -25.67 -74.25
CA MET A 3 -10.48 -24.91 -73.34
C MET A 3 -11.23 -23.61 -73.01
N TYR A 4 -11.55 -23.36 -71.74
CA TYR A 4 -12.21 -22.12 -71.31
C TYR A 4 -11.16 -21.00 -71.14
N PRO A 5 -11.46 -19.76 -71.57
CA PRO A 5 -10.56 -18.63 -71.33
C PRO A 5 -10.65 -18.17 -69.87
N CYS A 6 -9.51 -18.00 -69.21
CA CYS A 6 -9.43 -17.40 -67.89
C CYS A 6 -9.70 -15.88 -67.98
N SER A 7 -10.76 -15.45 -67.29
CA SER A 7 -11.11 -14.05 -67.06
C SER A 7 -10.15 -13.44 -66.03
N GLU A 8 -9.20 -12.62 -66.50
CA GLU A 8 -8.09 -12.09 -65.71
C GLU A 8 -8.31 -10.66 -65.16
N HIS A 9 -9.46 -10.03 -65.45
CA HIS A 9 -9.65 -8.60 -65.16
C HIS A 9 -10.22 -8.27 -63.77
N SER A 10 -10.64 -9.27 -62.97
CA SER A 10 -11.33 -9.02 -61.68
C SER A 10 -10.45 -9.19 -60.43
N ALA A 11 -9.24 -9.75 -60.54
CA ALA A 11 -8.40 -10.07 -59.38
C ALA A 11 -7.61 -8.85 -58.84
N VAL A 12 -7.19 -7.94 -59.72
CA VAL A 12 -6.28 -6.83 -59.39
C VAL A 12 -6.95 -5.76 -58.52
N HIS A 13 -8.25 -5.51 -58.72
CA HIS A 13 -8.97 -4.48 -57.97
C HIS A 13 -9.28 -4.90 -56.52
N LYS A 14 -9.50 -6.20 -56.26
CA LYS A 14 -9.73 -6.73 -54.90
C LYS A 14 -8.48 -6.63 -54.01
N LEU A 15 -7.30 -6.88 -54.59
CA LEU A 15 -6.02 -6.85 -53.86
C LEU A 15 -5.63 -5.44 -53.40
N ARG A 16 -5.92 -4.39 -54.18
CA ARG A 16 -5.64 -3.00 -53.78
C ARG A 16 -6.49 -2.55 -52.60
N ARG A 17 -7.77 -2.97 -52.54
CA ARG A 17 -8.68 -2.61 -51.45
C ARG A 17 -8.32 -3.33 -50.14
N GLN A 18 -7.90 -4.60 -50.22
CA GLN A 18 -7.40 -5.36 -49.06
C GLN A 18 -6.14 -4.74 -48.43
N ARG A 19 -5.21 -4.20 -49.24
CA ARG A 19 -3.99 -3.58 -48.70
C ARG A 19 -4.27 -2.30 -47.90
N GLY A 20 -5.25 -1.50 -48.32
CA GLY A 20 -5.65 -0.30 -47.57
C GLY A 20 -6.32 -0.63 -46.24
N ASP A 21 -7.13 -1.70 -46.23
CA ASP A 21 -7.84 -2.15 -45.03
C ASP A 21 -6.89 -2.68 -43.95
N ILE A 22 -5.88 -3.46 -44.36
CA ILE A 22 -4.85 -4.01 -43.44
C ILE A 22 -4.01 -2.88 -42.80
N LEU A 23 -3.75 -1.78 -43.53
CA LEU A 23 -3.04 -0.63 -42.97
C LEU A 23 -3.89 0.11 -41.93
N ALA A 24 -5.19 0.27 -42.17
CA ALA A 24 -6.10 0.89 -41.22
C ALA A 24 -6.27 0.02 -39.96
N GLU A 25 -6.47 -1.29 -40.15
CA GLU A 25 -6.59 -2.28 -39.07
C GLU A 25 -5.34 -2.26 -38.16
N SER A 26 -4.15 -2.22 -38.77
CA SER A 26 -2.89 -2.18 -38.02
C SER A 26 -2.65 -0.86 -37.30
N MET A 27 -3.05 0.29 -37.87
CA MET A 27 -2.99 1.57 -37.15
C MET A 27 -3.92 1.58 -35.93
N ILE A 28 -5.12 1.01 -36.05
CA ILE A 28 -6.05 0.89 -34.92
C ILE A 28 -5.45 -0.01 -33.84
N GLY A 29 -4.86 -1.16 -34.22
CA GLY A 29 -4.19 -2.07 -33.29
C GLY A 29 -3.04 -1.40 -32.51
N VAL A 30 -2.17 -0.66 -33.20
CA VAL A 30 -1.05 0.07 -32.57
C VAL A 30 -1.55 1.19 -31.66
N LEU A 31 -2.60 1.92 -32.08
CA LEU A 31 -3.19 2.99 -31.27
C LEU A 31 -3.81 2.45 -29.98
N LEU A 32 -4.56 1.34 -30.05
CA LEU A 32 -5.12 0.69 -28.88
C LEU A 32 -4.02 0.16 -27.95
N PHE A 33 -2.96 -0.44 -28.51
CA PHE A 33 -1.82 -0.91 -27.72
C PHE A 33 -1.09 0.24 -27.02
N ALA A 34 -0.92 1.39 -27.70
CA ALA A 34 -0.31 2.58 -27.12
C ALA A 34 -1.14 3.14 -25.95
N ILE A 35 -2.46 3.24 -26.11
CA ILE A 35 -3.37 3.69 -25.04
C ILE A 35 -3.33 2.73 -23.84
N ALA A 36 -3.38 1.42 -24.10
CA ALA A 36 -3.30 0.41 -23.05
C ALA A 36 -1.94 0.47 -22.31
N GLY A 37 -0.83 0.58 -23.03
CA GLY A 37 0.51 0.69 -22.46
C GLY A 37 0.69 1.94 -21.59
N MET A 38 0.13 3.08 -22.02
CA MET A 38 0.14 4.31 -21.22
C MET A 38 -0.67 4.15 -19.93
N GLY A 39 -1.85 3.54 -19.99
CA GLY A 39 -2.68 3.26 -18.81
C GLY A 39 -1.98 2.37 -17.79
N ILE A 40 -1.34 1.29 -18.25
CA ILE A 40 -0.56 0.37 -17.38
C ILE A 40 0.59 1.11 -16.71
N SER A 41 1.32 1.95 -17.44
CA SER A 41 2.46 2.70 -16.91
C SER A 41 2.05 3.66 -15.79
N HIS A 42 0.91 4.34 -15.95
CA HIS A 42 0.36 5.23 -14.92
C HIS A 42 -0.01 4.46 -13.64
N ILE A 43 -0.67 3.31 -13.78
CA ILE A 43 -1.04 2.46 -12.64
C ILE A 43 0.22 1.92 -11.96
N ALA A 44 1.20 1.44 -12.73
CA ALA A 44 2.45 0.91 -12.19
C ALA A 44 3.22 1.95 -11.37
N SER A 45 3.24 3.22 -11.80
CA SER A 45 3.83 4.32 -11.04
C SER A 45 3.15 4.50 -9.69
N ASN A 46 1.81 4.55 -9.66
CA ASN A 46 1.06 4.71 -8.41
C ASN A 46 1.23 3.52 -7.47
N VAL A 47 1.27 2.31 -8.02
CA VAL A 47 1.52 1.09 -7.24
C VAL A 47 2.94 1.09 -6.66
N ALA A 48 3.94 1.55 -7.41
CA ALA A 48 5.31 1.65 -6.90
C ALA A 48 5.43 2.63 -5.72
N VAL A 49 4.72 3.77 -5.78
CA VAL A 49 4.63 4.71 -4.65
C VAL A 49 3.94 4.06 -3.45
N SER A 50 2.78 3.42 -3.66
CA SER A 50 2.05 2.74 -2.59
C SER A 50 2.87 1.61 -1.93
N GLN A 51 3.64 0.84 -2.71
CA GLN A 51 4.53 -0.19 -2.17
C GLN A 51 5.65 0.39 -1.31
N ARG A 52 6.23 1.51 -1.74
CA ARG A 52 7.24 2.23 -0.96
C ARG A 52 6.67 2.68 0.38
N ASP A 53 5.49 3.27 0.36
CA ASP A 53 4.80 3.79 1.54
C ASP A 53 4.45 2.67 2.52
N ALA A 54 3.91 1.56 2.01
CA ALA A 54 3.62 0.37 2.80
C ALA A 54 4.89 -0.18 3.46
N LYS A 55 6.00 -0.28 2.73
CA LYS A 55 7.27 -0.77 3.27
C LYS A 55 7.76 0.11 4.43
N VAL A 56 7.67 1.44 4.29
CA VAL A 56 8.04 2.38 5.37
C VAL A 56 7.15 2.18 6.59
N GLN A 57 5.83 2.09 6.41
CA GLN A 57 4.92 1.84 7.52
C GLN A 57 5.22 0.51 8.23
N HIS A 58 5.46 -0.57 7.49
CA HIS A 58 5.81 -1.86 8.07
C HIS A 58 7.11 -1.80 8.88
N GLN A 59 8.11 -1.08 8.39
CA GLN A 59 9.36 -0.90 9.11
C GLN A 59 9.14 -0.13 10.43
N VAL A 60 8.36 0.96 10.38
CA VAL A 60 8.01 1.75 11.57
C VAL A 60 7.23 0.92 12.57
N VAL A 61 6.21 0.17 12.14
CA VAL A 61 5.43 -0.71 13.01
C VAL A 61 6.31 -1.75 13.68
N ASN A 62 7.22 -2.38 12.93
CA ASN A 62 8.13 -3.38 13.48
C ASN A 62 9.08 -2.79 14.51
N GLU A 63 9.61 -1.59 14.27
CA GLU A 63 10.47 -0.90 15.23
C GLU A 63 9.68 -0.51 16.49
N LEU A 64 8.51 0.11 16.36
CA LEU A 64 7.63 0.42 17.49
C LEU A 64 7.24 -0.84 18.28
N ARG A 65 6.91 -1.93 17.59
CA ARG A 65 6.62 -3.22 18.23
C ARG A 65 7.83 -3.78 18.96
N SER A 66 9.02 -3.66 18.38
CA SER A 66 10.26 -4.07 19.05
C SER A 66 10.51 -3.26 20.32
N LEU A 67 10.17 -1.95 20.33
CA LEU A 67 10.30 -1.11 21.51
C LEU A 67 9.34 -1.53 22.63
N VAL A 68 8.11 -1.95 22.27
CA VAL A 68 7.14 -2.48 23.25
C VAL A 68 7.58 -3.83 23.80
N ILE A 69 8.06 -4.74 22.95
CA ILE A 69 8.41 -6.11 23.37
C ILE A 69 9.73 -6.14 24.15
N ASN A 70 10.74 -5.40 23.70
CA ASN A 70 12.10 -5.48 24.23
C ASN A 70 12.26 -4.71 25.56
N ARG A 71 11.38 -3.74 25.84
CA ARG A 71 11.28 -3.14 27.17
C ARG A 71 10.37 -3.99 28.04
N SER A 72 10.98 -4.94 28.74
CA SER A 72 10.33 -5.84 29.70
C SER A 72 9.54 -5.14 30.82
N ASN A 73 9.72 -3.83 31.01
CA ASN A 73 8.92 -3.02 31.94
C ASN A 73 8.34 -1.79 31.21
N SER A 74 7.02 -1.69 31.24
CA SER A 74 6.20 -0.53 30.82
C SER A 74 6.70 0.80 31.39
N ASP A 75 7.22 0.78 32.62
CA ASP A 75 7.74 1.97 33.31
C ASP A 75 8.89 2.65 32.57
N ALA A 76 9.77 1.88 31.92
CA ALA A 76 10.90 2.44 31.18
C ALA A 76 10.47 3.14 29.88
N LEU A 77 9.30 2.77 29.32
CA LEU A 77 8.67 3.48 28.20
C LEU A 77 8.03 4.78 28.67
N CYS A 78 7.43 4.76 29.86
CA CYS A 78 6.74 5.91 30.46
C CYS A 78 7.68 6.95 31.07
N ALA A 79 8.87 6.54 31.51
CA ALA A 79 9.90 7.42 32.04
C ALA A 79 10.65 8.21 30.94
N ASN A 80 10.67 7.69 29.71
CA ASN A 80 11.33 8.34 28.57
C ASN A 80 10.31 8.92 27.60
N THR A 81 10.01 10.20 27.75
CA THR A 81 9.10 10.97 26.87
C THR A 81 9.65 11.22 25.46
N ALA A 82 10.92 10.89 25.19
CA ALA A 82 11.54 11.04 23.87
C ALA A 82 12.25 9.75 23.45
N LEU A 83 11.47 8.74 23.03
CA LEU A 83 12.04 7.56 22.40
C LEU A 83 12.52 7.93 21.00
N ARG A 84 13.83 7.79 20.76
CA ARG A 84 14.42 7.93 19.43
C ARG A 84 14.52 6.57 18.77
N THR A 85 14.21 6.56 17.49
CA THR A 85 14.29 5.40 16.62
C THR A 85 15.58 5.53 15.82
N GLN A 86 16.22 4.40 15.51
CA GLN A 86 17.51 4.41 14.83
C GLN A 86 17.35 4.57 13.32
N ASN A 87 16.18 4.20 12.78
CA ASN A 87 15.94 4.18 11.34
C ASN A 87 15.12 5.38 10.83
N PHE A 88 14.41 6.10 11.72
CA PHE A 88 13.60 7.23 11.33
C PHE A 88 13.57 8.32 12.40
N SER A 89 13.70 9.58 11.96
CA SER A 89 13.71 10.74 12.86
C SER A 89 12.28 11.26 13.07
N SER A 90 11.41 10.45 13.67
CA SER A 90 10.13 10.95 14.18
C SER A 90 10.05 10.87 15.70
N GLN A 91 9.36 11.84 16.28
CA GLN A 91 9.05 11.84 17.70
C GLN A 91 8.03 10.73 17.96
N ILE A 92 8.38 9.83 18.88
CA ILE A 92 7.46 8.81 19.39
C ILE A 92 6.76 9.37 20.62
N THR A 93 5.44 9.31 20.63
CA THR A 93 4.61 9.62 21.79
C THR A 93 4.20 8.32 22.49
N VAL A 94 4.27 8.31 23.82
CA VAL A 94 3.90 7.17 24.67
C VAL A 94 2.64 7.53 25.45
N ASN A 95 1.57 6.75 25.26
CA ASN A 95 0.32 6.86 26.00
C ASN A 95 0.09 5.59 26.83
N GLY A 96 -0.76 5.66 27.85
CA GLY A 96 -1.11 4.51 28.71
C GLY A 96 -0.21 4.36 29.94
N CYS A 97 0.53 5.41 30.31
CA CYS A 97 1.41 5.46 31.48
C CYS A 97 0.68 5.72 32.81
N THR A 98 -0.62 5.42 32.86
CA THR A 98 -1.49 5.65 34.00
C THR A 98 -2.03 4.32 34.50
N THR A 99 -2.22 4.19 35.80
CA THR A 99 -2.93 3.05 36.38
C THR A 99 -4.44 3.19 36.15
N THR A 100 -5.11 2.07 35.95
CA THR A 100 -6.55 1.91 35.81
C THR A 100 -7.04 0.77 36.72
N SER A 101 -8.35 0.48 36.67
CA SER A 101 -8.95 -0.69 37.32
C SER A 101 -9.47 -1.67 36.28
N ALA A 102 -9.23 -2.97 36.48
CA ALA A 102 -9.74 -4.03 35.61
C ALA A 102 -10.63 -4.99 36.42
N THR A 103 -11.69 -5.50 35.79
CA THR A 103 -12.54 -6.53 36.39
C THR A 103 -12.14 -7.90 35.87
N VAL A 104 -11.72 -8.80 36.76
CA VAL A 104 -11.41 -10.20 36.43
C VAL A 104 -12.41 -11.06 37.20
N ASN A 105 -13.28 -11.77 36.48
CA ASN A 105 -14.34 -12.60 37.07
C ASN A 105 -15.23 -11.86 38.11
N GLY A 106 -15.55 -10.59 37.87
CA GLY A 106 -16.38 -9.78 38.77
C GLY A 106 -15.66 -9.15 39.96
N VAL A 107 -14.36 -9.40 40.12
CA VAL A 107 -13.52 -8.72 41.13
C VAL A 107 -12.83 -7.53 40.48
N ALA A 108 -13.06 -6.33 41.03
CA ALA A 108 -12.35 -5.13 40.62
C ALA A 108 -10.93 -5.13 41.20
N VAL A 109 -9.93 -5.16 40.32
CA VAL A 109 -8.52 -5.01 40.63
C VAL A 109 -8.15 -3.56 40.34
N SER A 110 -7.74 -2.82 41.37
CA SER A 110 -7.23 -1.44 41.24
C SER A 110 -5.71 -1.43 41.03
N ASN A 111 -5.18 -0.32 40.53
CA ASN A 111 -3.74 -0.10 40.27
C ASN A 111 -3.12 -1.03 39.22
N VAL A 112 -3.89 -1.42 38.20
CA VAL A 112 -3.35 -2.14 37.04
C VAL A 112 -2.88 -1.14 35.99
N ASN A 113 -1.73 -1.36 35.34
CA ASN A 113 -1.26 -0.45 34.28
C ASN A 113 -2.25 -0.45 33.10
N ALA A 114 -2.56 0.76 32.60
CA ALA A 114 -3.31 0.90 31.36
C ALA A 114 -2.50 0.32 30.18
N PRO A 115 -3.18 -0.14 29.11
CA PRO A 115 -2.49 -0.61 27.92
C PRO A 115 -1.63 0.50 27.30
N ILE A 116 -0.34 0.22 27.11
CA ILE A 116 0.58 1.18 26.46
C ILE A 116 0.28 1.27 24.98
N VAL A 117 0.29 2.51 24.47
CA VAL A 117 0.18 2.83 23.04
C VAL A 117 1.35 3.71 22.67
N LEU A 118 2.15 3.26 21.71
CA LEU A 118 3.15 4.09 21.05
C LEU A 118 2.55 4.66 19.78
N SER A 119 2.73 5.96 19.55
CA SER A 119 2.44 6.56 18.25
C SER A 119 3.62 7.34 17.70
N ALA A 120 3.75 7.32 16.37
CA ALA A 120 4.80 8.04 15.66
C ALA A 120 4.19 8.75 14.45
N GLN A 121 4.59 10.00 14.24
CA GLN A 121 4.17 10.78 13.08
C GLN A 121 5.21 10.66 11.97
N ILE A 122 4.79 10.19 10.80
CA ILE A 122 5.66 10.02 9.65
C ILE A 122 5.31 11.09 8.61
N ASN A 123 6.30 11.89 8.22
CA ASN A 123 6.13 12.93 7.20
C ASN A 123 5.59 12.31 5.90
N GLY A 124 4.39 12.74 5.49
CA GLY A 124 3.74 12.28 4.26
C GLY A 124 2.90 11.00 4.38
N LEU A 125 2.94 10.28 5.51
CA LEU A 125 2.18 9.02 5.71
C LEU A 125 1.19 9.06 6.88
N GLY A 126 1.27 10.09 7.74
CA GLY A 126 0.34 10.27 8.87
C GLY A 126 0.85 9.63 10.17
N GLU A 127 -0.07 9.40 11.11
CA GLU A 127 0.23 8.80 12.42
C GLU A 127 0.12 7.28 12.36
N VAL A 128 1.15 6.58 12.84
CA VAL A 128 1.16 5.12 13.02
C VAL A 128 1.12 4.81 14.51
N ARG A 129 0.23 3.89 14.92
CA ARG A 129 0.01 3.54 16.33
C ARG A 129 0.22 2.04 16.53
N VAL A 130 0.93 1.67 17.60
CA VAL A 130 1.21 0.28 17.99
C VAL A 130 1.03 0.13 19.50
N GLY A 131 0.26 -0.87 19.93
CA GLY A 131 0.04 -1.13 21.35
C GLY A 131 -1.40 -1.58 21.63
N GLY A 132 -1.81 -1.47 22.90
CA GLY A 132 -3.17 -1.80 23.31
C GLY A 132 -4.20 -0.78 22.80
N GLN A 133 -5.49 -1.14 22.83
CA GLN A 133 -6.55 -0.16 22.60
C GLN A 133 -6.95 0.49 23.92
N VAL A 134 -6.83 1.81 24.01
CA VAL A 134 -7.54 2.61 25.02
C VAL A 134 -8.98 2.71 24.54
N VAL A 135 -9.75 1.66 24.78
CA VAL A 135 -11.21 1.78 24.71
C VAL A 135 -11.59 2.58 25.94
N ALA A 136 -12.03 3.82 25.75
CA ALA A 136 -12.73 4.55 26.80
C ALA A 136 -13.98 3.73 27.11
N GLN A 137 -13.96 2.97 28.20
CA GLN A 137 -15.16 2.34 28.71
C GLN A 137 -16.07 3.48 29.18
N GLN A 138 -17.09 3.77 28.36
CA GLN A 138 -18.27 4.52 28.78
C GLN A 138 -19.07 3.70 29.80
#